data_AF-A0AA35Y0E3-F1
#
_entry.id   AF-A0AA35Y0E3-F1
#
_cell.length_a   1.000
_cell.length_b   1.000
_cell.length_c   1.000
_cell.angle_alpha   90.00
_cell.angle_beta   90.00
_cell.angle_gamma   90.00
#
_symmetry.space_group_name_H-M   'P 1'
#
loop_
_entity.id
_entity.type
_entity.pdbx_description
1 polymer ?
#
loop_
_entity_poly.entity_id
_entity_poly.type
_entity_poly.pdbx_seq_one_letter_code
_entity_poly.pdbx_strand_id
1 'polypeptide(L)'
;MDTLKNSLYPGASDASVAMVLGYCRAAALDPMKKPVHIVPIWSKAANGMVDTIMPGIALYRIMAARTGEYAGKSEPEFGPDKTISLGGVQTRFPEWCRVTVRRLVNGQMCEFHAKEYWLENYATAKRDSEEPNAMWKKRAYGQLAKCAEAQALRMAFPEQTGGTNTDDEMQGKTFDLTPETPVVQIERPRHPDYVADYRGGLAQTSSVQGVMRARKAWARTVGEAETNGNPIPEDIQNQIAEMIDARQDELADRFAREEANHAHEDRIEVPA
;
A
#
# COMPACT_ATOMS: atom_id res chain seq x y z
N MET A 1 22.23 2.56 -2.69
CA MET A 1 20.80 2.57 -2.28
C MET A 1 20.63 2.00 -0.86
N ASP A 2 21.46 1.04 -0.47
CA ASP A 2 21.36 0.32 0.80
C ASP A 2 21.27 1.20 2.05
N THR A 3 22.02 2.30 2.12
CA THR A 3 21.95 3.23 3.27
C THR A 3 20.55 3.83 3.46
N LEU A 4 19.86 4.17 2.36
CA LEU A 4 18.51 4.75 2.43
C LEU A 4 17.49 3.70 2.85
N LYS A 5 17.59 2.48 2.30
CA LYS A 5 16.72 1.36 2.66
C LYS A 5 16.92 0.93 4.10
N ASN A 6 18.16 0.82 4.57
CA ASN A 6 18.44 0.31 5.91
C ASN A 6 18.13 1.32 7.02
N SER A 7 18.20 2.62 6.73
CA SER A 7 18.05 3.66 7.76
C SER A 7 16.77 4.48 7.63
N LEU A 8 16.42 4.97 6.44
CA LEU A 8 15.36 5.97 6.26
C LEU A 8 14.04 5.37 5.79
N TYR A 9 14.12 4.34 4.96
CA TYR A 9 13.01 3.66 4.30
C TYR A 9 13.11 2.13 4.44
N PRO A 10 13.10 1.60 5.69
CA PRO A 10 13.17 0.16 5.94
C PRO A 10 12.02 -0.57 5.26
N GLY A 11 12.37 -1.64 4.52
CA GLY A 11 11.41 -2.47 3.80
C GLY A 11 10.94 -1.92 2.44
N ALA A 12 11.38 -0.73 2.03
CA ALA A 12 10.99 -0.16 0.74
C ALA A 12 11.66 -0.88 -0.44
N SER A 13 10.94 -1.00 -1.55
CA SER A 13 11.50 -1.53 -2.81
C SER A 13 12.54 -0.58 -3.42
N ASP A 14 13.43 -1.09 -4.28
CA ASP A 14 14.40 -0.25 -4.99
C ASP A 14 13.71 0.78 -5.89
N ALA A 15 12.58 0.40 -6.51
CA ALA A 15 11.77 1.30 -7.32
C ALA A 15 11.21 2.46 -6.47
N SER A 16 10.69 2.18 -5.27
CA SER A 16 10.14 3.20 -4.37
C SER A 16 11.23 4.16 -3.88
N VAL A 17 12.42 3.66 -3.57
CA VAL A 17 13.57 4.50 -3.22
C VAL A 17 14.05 5.32 -4.42
N ALA A 18 14.04 4.76 -5.63
CA ALA A 18 14.34 5.51 -6.85
C ALA A 18 13.34 6.65 -7.08
N MET A 19 12.05 6.46 -6.79
CA MET A 19 11.05 7.53 -6.83
C MET A 19 11.36 8.65 -5.84
N VAL A 20 11.72 8.33 -4.59
CA VAL A 20 12.14 9.33 -3.59
C VAL A 20 13.35 10.13 -4.10
N LEU A 21 14.36 9.44 -4.66
CA LEU A 21 15.55 10.08 -5.19
C LEU A 21 15.23 10.98 -6.39
N GLY A 22 14.35 10.54 -7.29
CA GLY A 22 13.86 11.33 -8.42
C GLY A 22 13.15 12.59 -7.96
N TYR A 23 12.22 12.45 -6.98
CA TYR A 23 11.51 13.57 -6.37
C TYR A 23 12.47 14.58 -5.74
N CYS A 24 13.38 14.10 -4.89
CA CYS A 24 14.32 14.97 -4.20
C CYS A 24 15.27 15.68 -5.18
N ARG A 25 15.71 15.00 -6.24
CA ARG A 25 16.54 15.62 -7.29
C ARG A 25 15.79 16.73 -8.01
N ALA A 26 14.55 16.48 -8.44
CA ALA A 26 13.74 17.47 -9.15
C ALA A 26 13.43 18.71 -8.29
N ALA A 27 13.20 18.51 -6.99
CA ALA A 27 12.89 19.59 -6.04
C ALA A 27 14.13 20.21 -5.35
N ALA A 28 15.35 19.81 -5.75
CA ALA A 28 16.60 20.19 -5.11
C ALA A 28 16.58 20.01 -3.57
N LEU A 29 16.14 18.83 -3.12
CA LEU A 29 16.06 18.42 -1.72
C LEU A 29 17.10 17.37 -1.39
N ASP A 30 17.50 17.35 -0.12
CA ASP A 30 18.37 16.31 0.43
C ASP A 30 17.53 15.13 0.93
N PRO A 31 17.63 13.93 0.30
CA PRO A 31 16.87 12.76 0.73
C PRO A 31 17.24 12.31 2.16
N MET A 32 18.44 12.64 2.66
CA MET A 32 18.87 12.28 4.00
C MET A 32 18.10 13.03 5.09
N LYS A 33 17.49 14.18 4.74
CA LYS A 33 16.63 14.95 5.65
C LYS A 33 15.19 14.42 5.70
N LYS A 34 14.89 13.35 4.96
CA LYS A 34 13.59 12.70 4.87
C LYS A 34 12.43 13.69 4.64
N PRO A 35 12.49 14.51 3.56
CA PRO A 35 11.42 15.47 3.26
C PRO A 35 10.12 14.78 2.82
N VAL A 36 10.21 13.56 2.30
CA VAL A 36 9.09 12.75 1.82
C VAL A 36 9.11 11.35 2.43
N HIS A 37 7.94 10.74 2.48
CA HIS A 37 7.66 9.42 3.03
C HIS A 37 7.16 8.48 1.93
N ILE A 38 7.45 7.20 2.06
CA ILE A 38 6.85 6.15 1.22
C ILE A 38 5.67 5.62 2.01
N VAL A 39 4.47 5.81 1.46
CA VAL A 39 3.21 5.47 2.10
C VAL A 39 2.47 4.49 1.19
N PRO A 40 2.24 3.25 1.64
CA PRO A 40 1.41 2.31 0.91
C PRO A 40 -0.05 2.79 0.92
N ILE A 41 -0.64 2.98 -0.26
CA ILE A 41 -2.06 3.34 -0.41
C ILE A 41 -2.76 2.25 -1.21
N TRP A 42 -3.96 1.86 -0.78
CA TRP A 42 -4.79 0.94 -1.56
C TRP A 42 -5.22 1.61 -2.88
N SER A 43 -4.88 0.99 -4.01
CA SER A 43 -5.35 1.38 -5.32
C SER A 43 -6.33 0.34 -5.85
N LYS A 44 -7.56 0.76 -6.15
CA LYS A 44 -8.55 -0.11 -6.81
C LYS A 44 -8.09 -0.55 -8.20
N ALA A 45 -7.48 0.35 -8.97
CA ALA A 45 -7.00 0.07 -10.31
C ALA A 45 -5.87 -0.98 -10.33
N ALA A 46 -5.00 -0.98 -9.33
CA ALA A 46 -3.96 -2.00 -9.17
C ALA A 46 -4.42 -3.22 -8.35
N ASN A 47 -5.64 -3.19 -7.80
CA ASN A 47 -6.19 -4.15 -6.85
C ASN A 47 -5.21 -4.52 -5.72
N GLY A 48 -4.55 -3.52 -5.14
CA GLY A 48 -3.48 -3.74 -4.18
C GLY A 48 -2.91 -2.46 -3.59
N MET A 49 -1.98 -2.63 -2.65
CA MET A 49 -1.24 -1.52 -2.05
C MET A 49 -0.17 -1.03 -3.03
N VAL A 50 -0.15 0.27 -3.29
CA VAL A 50 0.83 0.94 -4.13
C VAL A 50 1.62 1.93 -3.29
N ASP A 51 2.94 1.81 -3.33
CA ASP A 51 3.84 2.77 -2.69
C ASP A 51 3.69 4.14 -3.34
N THR A 52 3.28 5.12 -2.55
CA THR A 52 3.10 6.51 -2.97
C THR A 52 4.07 7.40 -2.21
N ILE A 53 4.70 8.34 -2.91
CA ILE A 53 5.57 9.34 -2.28
C ILE A 53 4.71 10.48 -1.74
N MET A 54 4.68 10.64 -0.42
CA MET A 54 3.93 11.71 0.23
C MET A 54 4.86 12.73 0.89
N PRO A 55 4.52 14.03 0.83
CA PRO A 55 5.28 15.06 1.53
C PRO A 55 5.11 14.92 3.05
N GLY A 56 6.19 15.11 3.80
CA GLY A 56 6.10 15.33 5.24
C GLY A 56 5.93 16.81 5.58
N ILE A 57 5.52 17.14 6.81
CA ILE A 57 5.43 18.54 7.26
C ILE A 57 6.76 19.32 7.09
N ALA A 58 7.90 18.64 7.20
CA ALA A 58 9.22 19.25 7.01
C ALA A 58 9.40 19.83 5.59
N LEU A 59 8.86 19.16 4.58
CA LEU A 59 8.92 19.63 3.21
C LEU A 59 8.12 20.92 3.03
N TYR A 60 6.92 21.02 3.59
CA TYR A 60 6.11 22.24 3.49
C TYR A 60 6.79 23.42 4.16
N ARG A 61 7.43 23.20 5.32
CA ARG A 61 8.23 24.22 6.00
C ARG A 61 9.41 24.68 5.14
N ILE A 62 10.14 23.75 4.51
CA ILE A 62 11.27 24.07 3.63
C ILE A 62 10.78 24.89 2.43
N MET A 63 9.70 24.46 1.80
CA MET A 63 9.18 25.13 0.61
C MET A 63 8.65 26.53 0.93
N ALA A 64 7.90 26.68 2.03
CA ALA A 64 7.48 28.00 2.52
C ALA A 64 8.68 28.91 2.82
N ALA A 65 9.70 28.40 3.52
CA ALA A 65 10.91 29.18 3.83
C ALA A 65 11.68 29.61 2.57
N ARG A 66 11.74 28.76 1.53
CA ARG A 66 12.44 29.07 0.27
C ARG A 66 11.79 30.19 -0.55
N THR A 67 10.52 30.50 -0.32
CA THR A 67 9.85 31.63 -0.99
C THR A 67 10.41 32.99 -0.57
N GLY A 68 11.01 33.09 0.62
CA GLY A 68 11.34 34.37 1.24
C GLY A 68 10.11 35.15 1.77
N GLU A 69 8.90 34.62 1.58
CA GLU A 69 7.65 35.27 1.97
C GLU A 69 7.09 34.70 3.29
N TYR A 70 7.63 33.59 3.81
CA TYR A 70 7.20 33.00 5.07
C TYR A 70 7.59 33.86 6.26
N ALA A 71 6.60 34.43 6.94
CA ALA A 71 6.76 35.33 8.06
C ALA A 71 6.51 34.64 9.42
N GLY A 72 6.55 33.31 9.45
CA GLY A 72 6.37 32.51 10.66
C GLY A 72 4.94 32.01 10.86
N LYS A 73 4.67 31.51 12.06
CA LYS A 73 3.38 30.92 12.44
C LYS A 73 3.05 31.24 13.91
N SER A 74 1.79 31.07 14.29
CA SER A 74 1.37 31.09 15.69
C SER A 74 1.79 29.81 16.42
N GLU A 75 1.79 29.86 17.75
CA GLU A 75 1.67 28.66 18.55
C GLU A 75 0.34 27.94 18.23
N PRO A 76 0.27 26.60 18.41
CA PRO A 76 -0.96 25.86 18.27
C PRO A 76 -1.94 26.22 19.41
N GLU A 77 -3.17 26.56 19.04
CA GLU A 77 -4.27 26.75 19.98
C GLU A 77 -5.10 25.47 20.04
N PHE A 78 -5.48 25.04 21.23
CA PHE A 78 -6.25 23.80 21.40
C PHE A 78 -7.63 24.09 22.00
N GLY A 79 -8.61 23.33 21.52
CA GLY A 79 -9.93 23.25 22.11
C GLY A 79 -9.94 22.51 23.46
N PRO A 80 -11.11 22.43 24.11
CA PRO A 80 -11.25 21.69 25.35
C PRO A 80 -10.93 20.20 25.15
N ASP A 81 -10.47 19.56 26.22
CA ASP A 81 -10.18 18.14 26.20
C ASP A 81 -11.47 17.31 26.19
N LYS A 82 -11.46 16.25 25.40
CA LYS A 82 -12.47 15.20 25.40
C LYS A 82 -11.83 13.88 25.80
N THR A 83 -12.59 13.07 26.53
CA THR A 83 -12.22 11.69 26.86
C THR A 83 -13.35 10.79 26.41
N ILE A 84 -13.05 9.89 25.46
CA ILE A 84 -14.02 8.91 24.95
C ILE A 84 -13.36 7.54 24.78
N SER A 85 -14.19 6.49 24.81
CA SER A 85 -13.77 5.13 24.52
C SER A 85 -13.77 4.90 23.01
N LEU A 86 -12.60 4.64 22.43
CA LEU A 86 -12.42 4.35 21.00
C LEU A 86 -11.82 2.95 20.87
N GLY A 87 -12.54 2.02 20.24
CA GLY A 87 -12.11 0.62 20.16
C GLY A 87 -11.85 -0.04 21.53
N GLY A 88 -12.59 0.36 22.57
CA GLY A 88 -12.44 -0.14 23.94
C GLY A 88 -11.33 0.54 24.76
N VAL A 89 -10.63 1.52 24.20
CA VAL A 89 -9.56 2.28 24.89
C VAL A 89 -10.02 3.70 25.23
N GLN A 90 -9.97 4.05 26.50
CA GLN A 90 -10.20 5.42 26.95
C GLN A 90 -9.08 6.34 26.43
N THR A 91 -9.45 7.29 25.57
CA THR A 91 -8.51 8.18 24.91
C THR A 91 -8.87 9.62 25.24
N ARG A 92 -7.90 10.37 25.80
CA ARG A 92 -8.00 11.82 26.06
C ARG A 92 -7.27 12.61 24.98
N PHE A 93 -7.95 13.58 24.38
CA PHE A 93 -7.42 14.39 23.27
C PHE A 93 -8.09 15.79 23.23
N PRO A 94 -7.46 16.80 22.60
CA PRO A 94 -8.11 18.09 22.38
C PRO A 94 -9.21 17.97 21.32
N GLU A 95 -10.35 18.61 21.49
CA GLU A 95 -11.43 18.58 20.49
C GLU A 95 -10.96 19.06 19.10
N TRP A 96 -10.19 20.15 19.08
CA TRP A 96 -9.67 20.76 17.88
C TRP A 96 -8.30 21.41 18.14
N CYS A 97 -7.55 21.67 17.07
CA CYS A 97 -6.36 22.51 17.08
C CYS A 97 -6.45 23.56 15.99
N ARG A 98 -6.00 24.79 16.28
CA ARG A 98 -5.86 25.88 15.31
C ARG A 98 -4.41 26.34 15.20
N VAL A 99 -3.92 26.52 13.98
CA VAL A 99 -2.61 27.11 13.69
C VAL A 99 -2.78 28.21 12.65
N THR A 100 -2.05 29.31 12.81
CA THR A 100 -2.03 30.42 11.86
C THR A 100 -0.66 30.52 11.20
N VAL A 101 -0.60 30.49 9.87
CA VAL A 101 0.62 30.77 9.10
C VAL A 101 0.57 32.21 8.58
N ARG A 102 1.71 32.91 8.62
CA ARG A 102 1.86 34.26 8.12
C ARG A 102 2.71 34.28 6.86
N ARG A 103 2.23 34.97 5.82
CA ARG A 103 2.94 35.13 4.54
C ARG A 103 2.88 36.59 4.10
N LEU A 104 3.98 37.07 3.52
CA LEU A 104 4.01 38.35 2.81
C LEU A 104 3.42 38.17 1.41
N VAL A 105 2.28 38.82 1.15
CA VAL A 105 1.65 38.87 -0.17
C VAL A 105 1.74 40.30 -0.68
N ASN A 106 2.51 40.53 -1.74
CA ASN A 106 2.79 41.86 -2.27
C ASN A 106 3.30 42.84 -1.18
N GLY A 107 4.13 42.34 -0.26
CA GLY A 107 4.68 43.13 0.87
C GLY A 107 3.72 43.34 2.04
N GLN A 108 2.48 42.88 1.96
CA GLN A 108 1.52 42.94 3.06
C GLN A 108 1.51 41.63 3.84
N MET A 109 1.44 41.72 5.16
CA MET A 109 1.32 40.55 6.02
C MET A 109 -0.10 39.99 5.94
N CYS A 110 -0.23 38.74 5.47
CA CYS A 110 -1.49 38.01 5.42
C CYS A 110 -1.43 36.80 6.37
N GLU A 111 -2.56 36.50 7.01
CA GLU A 111 -2.71 35.38 7.94
C GLU A 111 -3.61 34.30 7.35
N PHE A 112 -3.22 33.04 7.50
CA PHE A 112 -3.92 31.85 7.01
C PHE A 112 -4.18 30.92 8.18
N HIS A 113 -5.44 30.80 8.58
CA HIS A 113 -5.86 30.05 9.77
C HIS A 113 -6.39 28.67 9.38
N ALA A 114 -5.80 27.62 9.94
CA ALA A 114 -6.25 26.24 9.79
C ALA A 114 -6.79 25.72 11.11
N LYS A 115 -7.92 25.03 11.07
CA LYS A 115 -8.53 24.41 12.25
C LYS A 115 -8.90 22.97 11.92
N GLU A 116 -8.32 22.05 12.68
CA GLU A 116 -8.50 20.61 12.51
C GLU A 116 -9.15 20.01 13.74
N TYR A 117 -10.10 19.09 13.55
CA TYR A 117 -10.74 18.34 14.62
C TYR A 117 -10.05 16.99 14.81
N TRP A 118 -9.83 16.60 16.07
CA TRP A 118 -9.07 15.39 16.37
C TRP A 118 -9.74 14.13 15.81
N LEU A 119 -11.06 14.03 15.95
CA LEU A 119 -11.83 12.87 15.50
C LEU A 119 -11.88 12.72 13.97
N GLU A 120 -11.59 13.77 13.21
CA GLU A 120 -11.53 13.73 11.75
C GLU A 120 -10.13 13.34 11.24
N ASN A 121 -9.11 13.40 12.11
CA ASN A 121 -7.71 13.29 11.70
C ASN A 121 -6.96 12.10 12.29
N TYR A 122 -7.38 11.57 13.43
CA TYR A 122 -6.62 10.51 14.08
C TYR A 122 -6.52 9.26 13.20
N ALA A 123 -5.35 8.64 13.20
CA ALA A 123 -5.12 7.38 12.52
C ALA A 123 -5.42 6.20 13.45
N THR A 124 -6.12 5.20 12.92
CA THR A 124 -6.48 3.98 13.65
C THR A 124 -5.33 2.97 13.67
N ALA A 125 -5.31 2.09 14.67
CA ALA A 125 -4.29 1.07 14.85
C ALA A 125 -4.34 -0.01 13.76
N LYS A 126 -5.53 -0.25 13.22
CA LYS A 126 -5.81 -1.20 12.13
C LYS A 126 -6.97 -0.65 11.30
N ARG A 127 -7.06 -1.07 10.03
CA ARG A 127 -8.12 -0.65 9.10
C ARG A 127 -9.52 -0.83 9.68
N ASP A 128 -9.76 -1.96 10.35
CA ASP A 128 -11.07 -2.36 10.85
C ASP A 128 -11.23 -2.09 12.36
N SER A 129 -10.49 -1.11 12.91
CA SER A 129 -10.53 -0.72 14.32
C SER A 129 -10.76 0.78 14.47
N GLU A 130 -11.52 1.17 15.49
CA GLU A 130 -11.66 2.57 15.92
C GLU A 130 -10.56 3.00 16.91
N GLU A 131 -9.77 2.05 17.39
CA GLU A 131 -8.70 2.30 18.35
C GLU A 131 -7.59 3.15 17.69
N PRO A 132 -7.14 4.26 18.32
CA PRO A 132 -6.07 5.07 17.74
C PRO A 132 -4.73 4.31 17.71
N ASN A 133 -3.88 4.62 16.74
CA ASN A 133 -2.55 4.01 16.67
C ASN A 133 -1.62 4.50 17.81
N ALA A 134 -0.46 3.87 17.95
CA ALA A 134 0.49 4.18 19.02
C ALA A 134 0.94 5.66 19.06
N MET A 135 1.09 6.29 17.88
CA MET A 135 1.49 7.69 17.79
C MET A 135 0.38 8.64 18.25
N TRP A 136 -0.86 8.39 17.83
CA TRP A 136 -2.01 9.21 18.21
C TRP A 136 -2.39 9.04 19.69
N LYS A 137 -2.18 7.86 20.27
CA LYS A 137 -2.28 7.64 21.72
C LYS A 137 -1.23 8.43 22.51
N LYS A 138 0.03 8.40 22.07
CA LYS A 138 1.16 9.00 22.80
C LYS A 138 1.25 10.51 22.63
N ARG A 139 0.87 11.04 21.45
CA ARG A 139 1.09 12.44 21.07
C ARG A 139 -0.15 13.10 20.42
N ALA A 140 -1.34 12.87 20.97
CA ALA A 140 -2.61 13.41 20.45
C ALA A 140 -2.54 14.89 20.03
N TYR A 141 -2.07 15.78 20.91
CA TYR A 141 -1.93 17.21 20.64
C TYR A 141 -0.89 17.51 19.56
N GLY A 142 0.27 16.86 19.63
CA GLY A 142 1.37 17.09 18.69
C GLY A 142 1.04 16.64 17.27
N GLN A 143 0.31 15.52 17.14
CA GLN A 143 -0.13 15.02 15.83
C GLN A 143 -1.20 15.94 15.24
N LEU A 144 -2.18 16.37 16.03
CA LEU A 144 -3.20 17.30 15.54
C LEU A 144 -2.60 18.67 15.15
N ALA A 145 -1.67 19.19 15.95
CA ALA A 145 -0.98 20.44 15.64
C ALA A 145 -0.19 20.37 14.32
N LYS A 146 0.41 19.22 14.00
CA LYS A 146 1.06 19.02 12.70
C LYS A 146 0.07 19.02 11.54
N CYS A 147 -1.09 18.39 11.70
CA CYS A 147 -2.14 18.39 10.68
C CYS A 147 -2.64 19.82 10.42
N ALA A 148 -2.93 20.56 11.49
CA ALA A 148 -3.35 21.97 11.39
C ALA A 148 -2.27 22.85 10.74
N GLU A 149 -0.99 22.66 11.10
CA GLU A 149 0.10 23.39 10.45
C GLU A 149 0.25 23.02 8.97
N ALA A 150 0.10 21.74 8.61
CA ALA A 150 0.14 21.30 7.21
C ALA A 150 -0.96 21.99 6.39
N GLN A 151 -2.20 21.98 6.88
CA GLN A 151 -3.33 22.65 6.24
C GLN A 151 -3.08 24.17 6.13
N ALA A 152 -2.56 24.82 7.17
CA ALA A 152 -2.25 26.25 7.14
C ALA A 152 -1.19 26.59 6.08
N LEU A 153 -0.15 25.75 5.97
CA LEU A 153 0.90 25.91 4.96
C LEU A 153 0.35 25.68 3.54
N ARG A 154 -0.60 24.76 3.35
CA ARG A 154 -1.26 24.56 2.05
C ARG A 154 -2.10 25.76 1.64
N MET A 155 -2.82 26.38 2.58
CA MET A 155 -3.56 27.60 2.32
C MET A 155 -2.65 28.79 2.02
N ALA A 156 -1.57 28.93 2.78
CA ALA A 156 -0.63 30.04 2.61
C ALA A 156 0.25 29.91 1.36
N PHE A 157 0.66 28.69 0.99
CA PHE A 157 1.62 28.40 -0.09
C PHE A 157 1.11 27.27 -1.02
N PRO A 158 -0.03 27.48 -1.72
CA PRO A 158 -0.67 26.42 -2.49
C PRO A 158 0.18 25.91 -3.66
N GLU A 159 0.90 26.79 -4.36
CA GLU A 159 1.78 26.41 -5.47
C GLU A 159 2.97 25.57 -4.99
N GLN A 160 3.54 25.93 -3.85
CA GLN A 160 4.73 25.26 -3.30
C GLN A 160 4.39 23.91 -2.66
N THR A 161 3.15 23.75 -2.17
CA THR A 161 2.67 22.51 -1.58
C THR A 161 1.96 21.62 -2.60
N GLY A 162 1.64 22.13 -3.80
CA GLY A 162 0.91 21.42 -4.84
C GLY A 162 -0.51 21.02 -4.44
N GLY A 163 -1.05 21.56 -3.33
CA GLY A 163 -2.35 21.17 -2.78
C GLY A 163 -2.41 19.75 -2.19
N THR A 164 -1.33 18.97 -2.25
CA THR A 164 -1.31 17.57 -1.77
C THR A 164 -1.46 17.50 -0.26
N ASN A 165 -1.99 16.42 0.31
CA ASN A 165 -1.96 16.21 1.76
C ASN A 165 -0.58 15.69 2.19
N THR A 166 -0.19 15.95 3.44
CA THR A 166 1.01 15.34 4.02
C THR A 166 0.76 13.91 4.48
N ASP A 167 1.84 13.12 4.61
CA ASP A 167 1.79 11.81 5.27
C ASP A 167 1.16 11.90 6.67
N ASP A 168 1.49 12.95 7.43
CA ASP A 168 0.92 13.19 8.76
C ASP A 168 -0.63 13.33 8.72
N GLU A 169 -1.20 13.93 7.67
CA GLU A 169 -2.66 14.09 7.49
C GLU A 169 -3.35 12.83 6.95
N MET A 170 -2.59 11.97 6.28
CA MET A 170 -3.08 10.83 5.50
C MET A 170 -2.91 9.49 6.21
N GLN A 171 -2.20 9.47 7.33
CA GLN A 171 -1.93 8.25 8.07
C GLN A 171 -3.23 7.51 8.41
N GLY A 172 -3.34 6.25 7.97
CA GLY A 172 -4.51 5.40 8.24
C GLY A 172 -5.77 5.74 7.42
N LYS A 173 -5.72 6.75 6.54
CA LYS A 173 -6.81 7.06 5.60
C LYS A 173 -6.65 6.26 4.32
N THR A 174 -7.76 5.75 3.80
CA THR A 174 -7.80 5.18 2.45
C THR A 174 -8.12 6.31 1.49
N PHE A 175 -7.26 6.52 0.49
CA PHE A 175 -7.50 7.46 -0.59
C PHE A 175 -7.66 6.67 -1.88
N ASP A 176 -8.79 6.83 -2.55
CA ASP A 176 -8.98 6.27 -3.88
C ASP A 176 -8.23 7.18 -4.86
N LEU A 177 -6.97 6.83 -5.15
CA LEU A 177 -6.10 7.58 -6.07
C LEU A 177 -6.55 7.51 -7.54
N THR A 178 -7.78 7.11 -7.84
CA THR A 178 -8.35 7.24 -9.18
C THR A 178 -8.83 8.68 -9.38
N PRO A 179 -8.09 9.54 -10.10
CA PRO A 179 -8.76 10.66 -10.74
C PRO A 179 -9.81 10.09 -11.72
N GLU A 180 -11.00 10.67 -11.81
CA GLU A 180 -12.04 10.35 -12.81
C GLU A 180 -11.62 10.76 -14.24
N THR A 181 -10.34 10.61 -14.56
CA THR A 181 -9.82 10.84 -15.91
C THR A 181 -9.98 9.56 -16.71
N PRO A 182 -10.47 9.61 -17.97
CA PRO A 182 -10.57 8.42 -18.79
C PRO A 182 -9.20 7.77 -18.88
N VAL A 183 -9.10 6.56 -18.34
CA VAL A 183 -7.86 5.78 -18.29
C VAL A 183 -7.42 5.52 -19.73
N VAL A 184 -6.38 6.20 -20.19
CA VAL A 184 -5.58 5.67 -21.30
C VAL A 184 -4.88 4.45 -20.74
N GLN A 185 -5.46 3.27 -21.01
CA GLN A 185 -4.90 2.01 -20.59
C GLN A 185 -3.53 1.86 -21.24
N ILE A 186 -2.47 1.92 -20.43
CA ILE A 186 -1.18 1.38 -20.84
C ILE A 186 -1.38 -0.14 -20.83
N GLU A 187 -1.62 -0.73 -22.01
CA GLU A 187 -1.75 -2.17 -22.18
C GLU A 187 -0.49 -2.84 -21.61
N ARG A 188 -0.65 -3.58 -20.50
CA ARG A 188 0.36 -4.53 -20.06
C ARG A 188 0.52 -5.58 -21.16
N PRO A 189 1.74 -6.10 -21.42
CA PRO A 189 1.92 -7.19 -22.38
C PRO A 189 0.95 -8.32 -22.04
N ARG A 190 0.10 -8.69 -23.01
CA ARG A 190 -0.89 -9.77 -22.86
C ARG A 190 -0.13 -11.07 -22.64
N HIS A 191 -0.05 -11.55 -21.40
CA HIS A 191 0.35 -12.93 -21.15
C HIS A 191 -0.74 -13.85 -21.73
N PRO A 192 -0.37 -14.98 -22.35
CA PRO A 192 -1.33 -16.05 -22.67
C PRO A 192 -2.15 -16.43 -21.42
N ASP A 193 -3.41 -16.82 -21.59
CA ASP A 193 -4.26 -17.26 -20.49
C ASP A 193 -3.87 -18.66 -20.02
N TYR A 194 -2.75 -18.73 -19.29
CA TYR A 194 -2.19 -19.96 -18.77
C TYR A 194 -3.19 -20.73 -17.89
N VAL A 195 -4.09 -20.02 -17.20
CA VAL A 195 -5.09 -20.63 -16.32
C VAL A 195 -6.13 -21.37 -17.13
N ALA A 196 -6.66 -20.77 -18.20
CA ALA A 196 -7.60 -21.44 -19.10
C ALA A 196 -6.96 -22.66 -19.79
N ASP A 197 -5.72 -22.50 -20.26
CA ASP A 197 -4.98 -23.56 -20.95
C ASP A 197 -4.75 -24.78 -20.04
N TYR A 198 -4.26 -24.54 -18.82
CA TYR A 198 -4.03 -25.62 -17.85
C TYR A 198 -5.32 -26.22 -17.31
N ARG A 199 -6.39 -25.44 -17.18
CA ARG A 199 -7.71 -25.95 -16.78
C ARG A 199 -8.23 -26.97 -17.78
N GLY A 200 -8.16 -26.65 -19.07
CA GLY A 200 -8.60 -27.54 -20.14
C GLY A 200 -7.74 -28.81 -20.23
N GLY A 201 -6.41 -28.67 -20.16
CA GLY A 201 -5.48 -29.79 -20.27
C GLY A 201 -5.53 -30.76 -19.08
N LEU A 202 -5.62 -30.25 -17.85
CA LEU A 202 -5.67 -31.08 -16.65
C LEU A 202 -7.00 -31.85 -16.53
N ALA A 203 -8.12 -31.25 -16.93
CA ALA A 203 -9.42 -31.93 -16.95
C ALA A 203 -9.44 -33.17 -17.86
N GLN A 204 -8.69 -33.13 -18.97
CA GLN A 204 -8.58 -34.23 -19.92
C GLN A 204 -7.51 -35.27 -19.53
N THR A 205 -6.70 -34.96 -18.52
CA THR A 205 -5.61 -35.85 -18.09
C THR A 205 -6.14 -36.95 -17.20
N SER A 206 -6.04 -38.20 -17.64
CA SER A 206 -6.56 -39.39 -16.95
C SER A 206 -5.50 -40.22 -16.20
N SER A 207 -4.23 -39.79 -16.20
CA SER A 207 -3.13 -40.52 -15.56
C SER A 207 -2.20 -39.61 -14.77
N VAL A 208 -1.66 -40.12 -13.66
CA VAL A 208 -0.69 -39.41 -12.83
C VAL A 208 0.57 -39.03 -13.63
N GLN A 209 1.01 -39.88 -14.55
CA GLN A 209 2.11 -39.56 -15.47
C GLN A 209 1.82 -38.35 -16.37
N GLY A 210 0.55 -38.15 -16.76
CA GLY A 210 0.13 -36.97 -17.51
C GLY A 210 0.22 -35.68 -16.69
N VAL A 211 -0.16 -35.74 -15.40
CA VAL A 211 -0.06 -34.60 -14.48
C VAL A 211 1.40 -34.22 -14.21
N MET A 212 2.27 -35.23 -14.02
CA MET A 212 3.72 -34.99 -13.86
C MET A 212 4.36 -34.32 -15.09
N ARG A 213 3.89 -34.65 -16.30
CA ARG A 213 4.33 -33.95 -17.53
C ARG A 213 3.86 -32.50 -17.56
N ALA A 214 2.63 -32.21 -17.15
CA ALA A 214 2.10 -30.85 -17.06
C ALA A 214 2.90 -30.00 -16.04
N ARG A 215 3.28 -30.59 -14.90
CA ARG A 215 4.13 -29.96 -13.87
C ARG A 215 5.50 -29.58 -14.38
N LYS A 216 6.16 -30.50 -15.09
CA LYS A 216 7.48 -30.24 -15.70
C LYS A 216 7.39 -29.18 -16.81
N ALA A 217 6.31 -29.19 -17.59
CA ALA A 217 6.07 -28.16 -18.60
C ALA A 217 5.87 -26.78 -17.97
N TRP A 218 5.12 -26.69 -16.86
CA TRP A 218 4.87 -25.43 -16.16
C TRP A 218 6.14 -24.81 -15.59
N ALA A 219 6.96 -25.61 -14.90
CA ALA A 219 8.23 -25.15 -14.35
C ALA A 219 9.19 -24.59 -15.42
N ARG A 220 9.17 -25.17 -16.63
CA ARG A 220 9.94 -24.66 -17.77
C ARG A 220 9.41 -23.30 -18.26
N THR A 221 8.10 -23.17 -18.42
CA THR A 221 7.47 -21.91 -18.87
C THR A 221 7.76 -20.75 -17.89
N VAL A 222 7.71 -21.02 -16.59
CA VAL A 222 8.06 -20.04 -15.55
C VAL A 222 9.53 -19.63 -15.66
N GLY A 223 10.46 -20.59 -15.76
CA GLY A 223 11.89 -20.29 -15.88
C GLY A 223 12.27 -19.55 -17.19
N GLU A 224 11.62 -19.88 -18.30
CA GLU A 224 11.79 -19.18 -19.58
C GLU A 224 11.28 -17.73 -19.50
N ALA A 225 10.13 -17.51 -18.86
CA ALA A 225 9.56 -16.17 -18.67
C ALA A 225 10.43 -15.28 -17.77
N GLU A 226 11.00 -15.85 -16.70
CA GLU A 226 11.94 -15.18 -15.80
C GLU A 226 13.25 -14.81 -16.54
N THR A 227 13.82 -15.74 -17.31
CA THR A 227 15.04 -15.51 -18.10
C THR A 227 14.85 -14.44 -19.18
N ASN A 228 13.66 -14.35 -19.76
CA ASN A 228 13.31 -13.36 -20.79
C ASN A 228 12.92 -11.98 -20.21
N GLY A 229 13.04 -11.77 -18.90
CA GLY A 229 12.73 -10.49 -18.25
C GLY A 229 11.24 -10.13 -18.24
N ASN A 230 10.35 -11.12 -18.43
CA ASN A 230 8.90 -10.96 -18.38
C ASN A 230 8.30 -12.00 -17.42
N PRO A 231 8.57 -11.90 -16.11
CA PRO A 231 8.18 -12.92 -15.14
C PRO A 231 6.64 -13.05 -15.09
N ILE A 232 6.17 -14.30 -15.04
CA ILE A 232 4.75 -14.59 -14.85
C ILE A 232 4.35 -14.13 -13.45
N PRO A 233 3.22 -13.42 -13.26
CA PRO A 233 2.73 -13.01 -11.94
C PRO A 233 2.63 -14.18 -10.94
N GLU A 234 3.01 -13.95 -9.69
CA GLU A 234 3.10 -14.98 -8.63
C GLU A 234 1.73 -15.62 -8.32
N ASP A 235 0.65 -14.85 -8.42
CA ASP A 235 -0.72 -15.34 -8.29
C ASP A 235 -1.07 -16.40 -9.36
N ILE A 236 -0.65 -16.19 -10.61
CA ILE A 236 -0.84 -17.15 -11.70
C ILE A 236 0.05 -18.38 -11.52
N GLN A 237 1.29 -18.20 -11.05
CA GLN A 237 2.18 -19.32 -10.72
C GLN A 237 1.60 -20.23 -9.65
N ASN A 238 1.11 -19.65 -8.56
CA ASN A 238 0.50 -20.38 -7.46
C ASN A 238 -0.79 -21.06 -7.89
N GLN A 239 -1.66 -20.36 -8.63
CA GLN A 239 -2.93 -20.92 -9.10
C GLN A 239 -2.73 -22.17 -9.97
N ILE A 240 -1.75 -22.16 -10.88
CA ILE A 240 -1.50 -23.31 -11.75
C ILE A 240 -0.84 -24.45 -10.98
N ALA A 241 0.06 -24.15 -10.03
CA ALA A 241 0.65 -25.16 -9.15
C ALA A 241 -0.43 -25.89 -8.33
N GLU A 242 -1.37 -25.14 -7.74
CA GLU A 242 -2.51 -25.69 -6.99
C GLU A 242 -3.40 -26.58 -7.88
N MET A 243 -3.69 -26.15 -9.12
CA MET A 243 -4.49 -26.95 -10.06
C MET A 243 -3.83 -28.29 -10.42
N ILE A 244 -2.51 -28.28 -10.62
CA ILE A 244 -1.73 -29.48 -10.93
C ILE A 244 -1.76 -30.44 -9.74
N ASP A 245 -1.57 -29.91 -8.52
CA ASP A 245 -1.50 -30.71 -7.30
C ASP A 245 -2.86 -31.32 -6.99
N ALA A 246 -3.94 -30.54 -7.08
CA ALA A 246 -5.30 -31.04 -6.90
C ALA A 246 -5.65 -32.17 -7.87
N ARG A 247 -5.23 -32.07 -9.14
CA ARG A 247 -5.48 -33.13 -10.13
C ARG A 247 -4.64 -34.38 -9.88
N GLN A 248 -3.43 -34.21 -9.33
CA GLN A 248 -2.59 -35.34 -8.94
C GLN A 248 -3.23 -36.15 -7.81
N ASP A 249 -3.72 -35.45 -6.79
CA ASP A 249 -4.37 -36.05 -5.62
C ASP A 249 -5.67 -36.77 -6.02
N GLU A 250 -6.50 -36.14 -6.85
CA GLU A 250 -7.74 -36.76 -7.35
C GLU A 250 -7.50 -38.08 -8.08
N LEU A 251 -6.47 -38.14 -8.94
CA LEU A 251 -6.13 -39.36 -9.66
C LEU A 251 -5.54 -40.42 -8.73
N ALA A 252 -4.69 -40.03 -7.78
CA ALA A 252 -4.12 -40.96 -6.79
C ALA A 252 -5.23 -41.62 -5.94
N ASP A 253 -6.18 -40.83 -5.45
CA ASP A 253 -7.34 -41.31 -4.69
C ASP A 253 -8.20 -42.27 -5.51
N ARG A 254 -8.41 -41.97 -6.79
CA ARG A 254 -9.17 -42.82 -7.70
C ARG A 254 -8.49 -44.17 -7.91
N PHE A 255 -7.18 -44.17 -8.17
CA PHE A 255 -6.41 -45.42 -8.31
C PHE A 255 -6.47 -46.27 -7.03
N ALA A 256 -6.31 -45.66 -5.85
CA ALA A 256 -6.38 -46.37 -4.57
C ALA A 256 -7.77 -47.01 -4.33
N ARG A 257 -8.86 -46.35 -4.76
CA ARG A 257 -10.22 -46.90 -4.67
C ARG A 257 -10.46 -48.05 -5.65
N GLU A 258 -9.94 -47.93 -6.87
CA GLU A 258 -10.03 -48.99 -7.90
C GLU A 258 -9.26 -50.25 -7.46
N GLU A 259 -8.05 -50.11 -6.87
CA GLU A 259 -7.29 -51.23 -6.30
C GLU A 259 -8.01 -51.89 -5.11
N ALA A 260 -8.61 -51.10 -4.22
CA ALA A 260 -9.34 -51.62 -3.07
C ALA A 260 -10.60 -52.41 -3.47
N ASN A 261 -11.30 -51.98 -4.52
CA ASN A 261 -12.46 -52.70 -5.07
C ASN A 261 -12.05 -54.01 -5.75
N HIS A 262 -10.95 -54.00 -6.53
CA HIS A 262 -10.47 -55.21 -7.20
C HIS A 262 -9.97 -56.27 -6.20
N ALA A 263 -9.30 -55.85 -5.13
CA ALA A 263 -8.89 -56.73 -4.03
C ALA A 263 -10.06 -57.28 -3.18
N HIS A 264 -11.25 -56.66 -3.27
CA HIS A 264 -12.46 -57.13 -2.61
C HIS A 264 -13.20 -58.19 -3.46
N GLU A 265 -13.21 -58.05 -4.79
CA GLU A 265 -13.81 -59.01 -5.73
C GLU A 265 -13.04 -60.34 -5.77
N ASP A 266 -11.69 -60.31 -5.75
CA ASP A 266 -10.84 -61.50 -5.72
C ASP A 266 -10.97 -62.33 -4.42
N ARG A 267 -11.56 -61.77 -3.36
CA ARG A 267 -11.83 -62.51 -2.10
C ARG A 267 -13.16 -63.26 -2.09
N ILE A 268 -14.04 -63.01 -3.06
CA ILE A 268 -15.39 -63.61 -3.11
C ILE A 268 -15.40 -64.88 -3.97
N GLU A 269 -14.42 -65.10 -4.86
CA GLU A 269 -14.27 -66.31 -5.68
C GLU A 269 -13.37 -67.39 -5.04
N VAL A 270 -13.71 -67.88 -3.85
CA VAL A 270 -13.29 -69.25 -3.46
C VAL A 270 -14.41 -69.97 -2.71
N PRO A 271 -15.18 -70.84 -3.39
CA PRO A 271 -15.80 -72.00 -2.75
C PRO A 271 -15.26 -73.33 -3.30
N ALA A 272 -15.22 -74.32 -2.41
CA ALA A 272 -14.77 -75.69 -2.56
C ALA A 272 -15.66 -76.58 -3.45
#